data_AF-A0A928MJS1-F1
#
_entry.id   AF-A0A928MJS1-F1
#
_cell.length_a   1.000
_cell.length_b   1.000
_cell.length_c   1.000
_cell.angle_alpha   90.00
_cell.angle_beta   90.00
_cell.angle_gamma   90.00
#
_symmetry.space_group_name_H-M   'P 1'
#
loop_
_entity.id
_entity.type
_entity.pdbx_description
1 polymer ?
#
loop_
_entity_poly.entity_id
_entity_poly.type
_entity_poly.pdbx_seq_one_letter_code
_entity_poly.pdbx_strand_id
1 'polypeptide(L)'
;MLRLLPIQILLAALGAVNGIVSSLFASNAIGSSALGAVGLDGPISMLLSAVSILLVGGASILCSTYLGRNERGKMQGVFSLDLLVAAMVAAVFIAVLVLLGALDLTAGFTKDPAVRAHFNRYLLGQSIGVFPMLLGSQLASFLSLENQTRRVNAAGVTFIAANAALTYLFVSRLQMGSFGLALAGSLAEWVFFAVEAGYFLSRRAVLRFSLRACDWSELGKVCKIGLPGAAGNGYQTLRGYIVNALLVQFVGSAGLSAFAACNSFLGLFWAVPNGMLAVSRMLIGVSVGEEDRQSLTDIMRVMLRRYVPMVLLMALVLSALADPLTRLYCRDSAASVYAMTRWGFRILPFCMPLSVPAMHVVCCGQTLDRHKLVHLLSLLDGVVCVSAFSALLIPAIGTTGLYVANVLNGVTTIAVILADAWRRGGAFPRSMEALLVLPRDFGALPDERMDLSVRSLEEVCTISGQVQEFCRECGVDGRRALLSALFLEEMAGNVVAHGFGKDRRRHSVDVRVVCRRQKVILRVRDDCVPFDPEERARIAAETDPTANLGIRMVFRMAEKVEYQSILGLNVLTIHI
;
A
#
# COMPACT_ATOMS: atom_id res chain seq x y z
N MET A 1 8.60 9.86 -5.57
CA MET A 1 7.97 9.48 -4.28
C MET A 1 6.91 10.49 -3.81
N LEU A 2 7.23 11.77 -3.57
CA LEU A 2 6.29 12.74 -2.97
C LEU A 2 5.06 13.11 -3.82
N ARG A 3 5.12 12.98 -5.16
CA ARG A 3 4.01 13.33 -6.06
C ARG A 3 2.74 12.49 -5.87
N LEU A 4 2.87 11.26 -5.36
CA LEU A 4 1.77 10.31 -5.18
C LEU A 4 1.19 10.34 -3.76
N LEU A 5 1.85 11.05 -2.85
CA LEU A 5 1.55 11.04 -1.42
C LEU A 5 0.25 11.79 -1.08
N PRO A 6 -0.02 13.03 -1.57
CA PRO A 6 -1.29 13.72 -1.29
C PRO A 6 -2.52 12.93 -1.76
N ILE A 7 -2.33 12.17 -2.82
CA ILE A 7 -3.34 11.37 -3.49
C ILE A 7 -3.77 10.17 -2.63
N GLN A 8 -2.81 9.38 -2.12
CA GLN A 8 -3.11 8.22 -1.27
C GLN A 8 -3.71 8.63 0.07
N ILE A 9 -3.33 9.81 0.57
CA ILE A 9 -3.91 10.41 1.78
C ILE A 9 -5.37 10.76 1.56
N LEU A 10 -5.69 11.35 0.40
CA LEU A 10 -7.07 11.67 0.05
C LEU A 10 -7.91 10.39 0.04
N LEU A 11 -7.45 9.32 -0.62
CA LEU A 11 -8.17 8.04 -0.68
C LEU A 11 -8.48 7.46 0.73
N ALA A 12 -7.51 7.48 1.63
CA ALA A 12 -7.69 6.98 2.99
C ALA A 12 -8.60 7.90 3.84
N ALA A 13 -8.52 9.21 3.67
CA ALA A 13 -9.41 10.17 4.34
C ALA A 13 -10.85 10.06 3.84
N LEU A 14 -11.03 9.80 2.54
CA LEU A 14 -12.31 9.59 1.89
C LEU A 14 -13.08 8.40 2.51
N GLY A 15 -12.41 7.29 2.82
CA GLY A 15 -13.02 6.16 3.53
C GLY A 15 -13.56 6.52 4.92
N ALA A 16 -12.83 7.35 5.68
CA ALA A 16 -13.25 7.80 7.00
C ALA A 16 -14.49 8.70 6.94
N VAL A 17 -14.56 9.61 5.95
CA VAL A 17 -15.74 10.46 5.72
C VAL A 17 -16.97 9.61 5.41
N ASN A 18 -16.81 8.57 4.58
CA ASN A 18 -17.93 7.68 4.23
C ASN A 18 -18.48 6.93 5.44
N GLY A 19 -17.60 6.43 6.32
CA GLY A 19 -18.01 5.77 7.55
C GLY A 19 -18.87 6.68 8.45
N ILE A 20 -18.49 7.95 8.59
CA ILE A 20 -19.24 8.94 9.36
C ILE A 20 -20.62 9.19 8.74
N VAL A 21 -20.70 9.37 7.42
CA VAL A 21 -21.96 9.60 6.70
C VAL A 21 -22.90 8.41 6.88
N SER A 22 -22.43 7.19 6.67
CA SER A 22 -23.24 5.97 6.83
C SER A 22 -23.75 5.80 8.27
N SER A 23 -22.92 6.07 9.28
CA SER A 23 -23.35 6.00 10.69
C SER A 23 -24.42 7.05 11.03
N LEU A 24 -24.32 8.27 10.49
CA LEU A 24 -25.32 9.32 10.70
C LEU A 24 -26.69 8.96 10.10
N PHE A 25 -26.71 8.42 8.88
CA PHE A 25 -27.97 7.97 8.26
C PHE A 25 -28.58 6.77 8.98
N ALA A 26 -27.77 5.80 9.40
CA ALA A 26 -28.24 4.64 10.17
C ALA A 26 -28.90 5.06 11.51
N SER A 27 -28.26 5.99 12.24
CA SER A 27 -28.75 6.47 13.53
C SER A 27 -30.01 7.32 13.40
N ASN A 28 -30.05 8.25 12.44
CA ASN A 28 -31.11 9.27 12.39
C ASN A 28 -32.32 8.88 11.53
N ALA A 29 -32.14 8.05 10.49
CA ALA A 29 -33.19 7.81 9.50
C ALA A 29 -33.90 6.45 9.63
N ILE A 30 -33.31 5.46 10.31
CA ILE A 30 -33.86 4.09 10.36
C ILE A 30 -34.25 3.67 11.79
N GLY A 31 -33.42 3.97 12.80
CA GLY A 31 -33.70 3.70 14.20
C GLY A 31 -32.76 2.68 14.86
N SER A 32 -32.91 2.49 16.18
CA SER A 32 -31.97 1.74 17.03
C SER A 32 -31.84 0.26 16.68
N SER A 33 -32.92 -0.40 16.25
CA SER A 33 -32.89 -1.81 15.83
C SER A 33 -32.07 -2.03 14.57
N ALA A 34 -32.07 -1.06 13.64
CA ALA A 34 -31.23 -1.11 12.45
C ALA A 34 -29.75 -0.85 12.77
N LEU A 35 -29.46 0.01 13.75
CA LEU A 35 -28.10 0.20 14.25
C LEU A 35 -27.53 -1.09 14.87
N GLY A 36 -28.37 -1.83 15.62
CA GLY A 36 -28.02 -3.15 16.12
C GLY A 36 -27.70 -4.15 15.00
N ALA A 37 -28.47 -4.14 13.92
CA ALA A 37 -28.21 -4.97 12.74
C ALA A 37 -26.90 -4.63 12.03
N VAL A 38 -26.59 -3.34 11.84
CA VAL A 38 -25.30 -2.89 11.27
C VAL A 38 -24.13 -3.33 12.18
N GLY A 39 -24.31 -3.30 13.49
CA GLY A 39 -23.31 -3.78 14.45
C GLY A 39 -23.02 -5.28 14.32
N LEU A 40 -24.05 -6.10 14.04
CA LEU A 40 -23.88 -7.54 13.81
C LEU A 40 -23.15 -7.87 12.50
N ASP A 41 -23.18 -6.98 11.51
CA ASP A 41 -22.42 -7.11 10.26
C ASP A 41 -20.93 -6.81 10.46
N GLY A 42 -20.57 -6.00 11.46
CA GLY A 42 -19.18 -5.60 11.73
C GLY A 42 -18.17 -6.75 11.65
N PRO A 43 -18.34 -7.86 12.39
CA PRO A 43 -17.44 -9.01 12.32
C PRO A 43 -17.36 -9.66 10.93
N ILE A 44 -18.47 -9.73 10.18
CA ILE A 44 -18.53 -10.28 8.82
C ILE A 44 -17.70 -9.40 7.88
N SER A 45 -17.94 -8.09 7.94
CA SER A 45 -17.18 -7.08 7.19
C SER A 45 -15.68 -7.10 7.53
N MET A 46 -15.32 -7.36 8.79
CA MET A 46 -13.92 -7.53 9.20
C MET A 46 -13.27 -8.79 8.60
N LEU A 47 -13.99 -9.92 8.59
CA LEU A 47 -13.50 -11.16 7.97
C LEU A 47 -13.27 -10.95 6.46
N LEU A 48 -14.23 -10.33 5.78
CA LEU A 48 -14.14 -10.03 4.35
C LEU A 48 -12.96 -9.10 4.06
N SER A 49 -12.76 -8.06 4.88
CA SER A 49 -11.62 -7.15 4.79
C SER A 49 -10.28 -7.86 5.03
N ALA A 50 -10.22 -8.79 5.99
CA ALA A 50 -9.01 -9.56 6.27
C ALA A 50 -8.59 -10.44 5.08
N VAL A 51 -9.57 -11.10 4.44
CA VAL A 51 -9.31 -11.89 3.23
C VAL A 51 -8.87 -10.99 2.07
N SER A 52 -9.51 -9.81 1.92
CA SER A 52 -9.11 -8.82 0.92
C SER A 52 -7.65 -8.39 1.10
N ILE A 53 -7.24 -8.03 2.33
CA ILE A 53 -5.86 -7.61 2.64
C ILE A 53 -4.86 -8.74 2.43
N LEU A 54 -5.24 -9.99 2.73
CA LEU A 54 -4.40 -11.16 2.48
C LEU A 54 -4.06 -11.26 0.98
N LEU A 55 -5.07 -11.18 0.11
CA LEU A 55 -4.92 -11.27 -1.32
C LEU A 55 -4.19 -10.04 -1.91
N VAL A 56 -4.70 -8.82 -1.65
CA VAL A 56 -4.09 -7.56 -2.14
C VAL A 56 -2.64 -7.45 -1.69
N GLY A 57 -2.38 -7.66 -0.41
CA GLY A 57 -1.06 -7.48 0.18
C GLY A 57 -0.05 -8.46 -0.40
N GLY A 58 -0.44 -9.73 -0.54
CA GLY A 58 0.41 -10.77 -1.12
C GLY A 58 0.67 -10.56 -2.60
N ALA A 59 -0.38 -10.36 -3.39
CA ALA A 59 -0.30 -10.24 -4.84
C ALA A 59 0.40 -8.95 -5.27
N SER A 60 0.13 -7.81 -4.63
CA SER A 60 0.79 -6.54 -4.95
C SER A 60 2.30 -6.58 -4.69
N ILE A 61 2.72 -7.15 -3.56
CA ILE A 61 4.14 -7.34 -3.24
C ILE A 61 4.78 -8.27 -4.26
N LEU A 62 4.19 -9.44 -4.51
CA LEU A 62 4.76 -10.43 -5.42
C LEU A 62 4.85 -9.90 -6.86
N CYS A 63 3.82 -9.22 -7.35
CA CYS A 63 3.83 -8.55 -8.65
C CYS A 63 4.88 -7.44 -8.71
N SER A 64 5.03 -6.62 -7.67
CA SER A 64 6.07 -5.57 -7.65
C SER A 64 7.49 -6.15 -7.66
N THR A 65 7.70 -7.30 -7.01
CA THR A 65 8.97 -8.04 -7.06
C THR A 65 9.22 -8.65 -8.44
N TYR A 66 8.22 -9.29 -9.07
CA TYR A 66 8.36 -9.81 -10.43
C TYR A 66 8.53 -8.71 -11.46
N LEU A 67 7.94 -7.54 -11.24
CA LEU A 67 8.17 -6.33 -12.02
C LEU A 67 9.63 -5.86 -11.88
N GLY A 68 10.18 -5.87 -10.67
CA GLY A 68 11.60 -5.59 -10.47
C GLY A 68 12.53 -6.60 -11.14
N ARG A 69 12.15 -7.89 -11.16
CA ARG A 69 12.88 -8.97 -11.86
C ARG A 69 12.62 -9.03 -13.36
N ASN A 70 11.76 -8.17 -13.89
CA ASN A 70 11.31 -8.18 -15.28
C ASN A 70 10.63 -9.49 -15.74
N GLU A 71 10.09 -10.28 -14.82
CA GLU A 71 9.40 -11.55 -15.10
C GLU A 71 7.92 -11.30 -15.45
N ARG A 72 7.66 -10.65 -16.59
CA ARG A 72 6.30 -10.25 -17.02
C ARG A 72 5.28 -11.37 -17.05
N GLY A 73 5.68 -12.56 -17.53
CA GLY A 73 4.80 -13.73 -17.58
C GLY A 73 4.30 -14.14 -16.19
N LYS A 74 5.20 -14.19 -15.19
CA LYS A 74 4.83 -14.52 -13.82
C LYS A 74 4.00 -13.41 -13.17
N MET A 75 4.34 -12.14 -13.42
CA MET A 75 3.54 -11.00 -12.97
C MET A 75 2.10 -11.06 -13.48
N GLN A 76 1.92 -11.33 -14.79
CA GLN A 76 0.60 -11.48 -15.39
C GLN A 76 -0.15 -12.70 -14.84
N GLY A 77 0.57 -13.78 -14.56
CA GLY A 77 0.02 -14.98 -13.96
C GLY A 77 -0.48 -14.76 -12.53
N VAL A 78 0.30 -14.06 -11.69
CA VAL A 78 -0.11 -13.68 -10.33
C VAL A 78 -1.30 -12.72 -10.36
N PHE A 79 -1.29 -11.71 -11.24
CA PHE A 79 -2.44 -10.81 -11.43
C PHE A 79 -3.73 -11.56 -11.79
N SER A 80 -3.66 -12.48 -12.75
CA SER A 80 -4.83 -13.24 -13.19
C SER A 80 -5.30 -14.23 -12.11
N LEU A 81 -4.36 -14.86 -11.40
CA LEU A 81 -4.63 -15.74 -10.27
C LEU A 81 -5.32 -15.00 -9.14
N ASP A 82 -4.81 -13.82 -8.74
CA ASP A 82 -5.36 -13.01 -7.66
C ASP A 82 -6.81 -12.60 -7.93
N LEU A 83 -7.09 -12.09 -9.13
CA LEU A 83 -8.45 -11.73 -9.53
C LEU A 83 -9.40 -12.94 -9.56
N LEU A 84 -8.92 -14.09 -10.05
CA LEU A 84 -9.71 -15.32 -10.09
C LEU A 84 -10.03 -15.81 -8.67
N VAL A 85 -9.02 -15.84 -7.79
CA VAL A 85 -9.20 -16.27 -6.39
C VAL A 85 -10.09 -15.29 -5.63
N ALA A 86 -9.92 -13.99 -5.81
CA ALA A 86 -10.80 -12.97 -5.24
C ALA A 86 -12.26 -13.14 -5.71
N ALA A 87 -12.47 -13.45 -6.99
CA ALA A 87 -13.81 -13.73 -7.53
C ALA A 87 -14.43 -15.02 -6.96
N MET A 88 -13.65 -16.09 -6.80
CA MET A 88 -14.14 -17.33 -6.17
C MET A 88 -14.50 -17.11 -4.69
N VAL A 89 -13.63 -16.40 -3.95
CA VAL A 89 -13.89 -16.02 -2.56
C VAL A 89 -15.15 -15.17 -2.48
N ALA A 90 -15.30 -14.16 -3.35
CA ALA A 90 -16.49 -13.33 -3.42
C ALA A 90 -17.74 -14.18 -3.66
N ALA A 91 -17.73 -15.10 -4.62
CA ALA A 91 -18.86 -15.98 -4.91
C ALA A 91 -19.26 -16.84 -3.69
N VAL A 92 -18.29 -17.38 -2.96
CA VAL A 92 -18.54 -18.15 -1.71
C VAL A 92 -19.15 -17.24 -0.65
N PHE A 93 -18.60 -16.05 -0.41
CA PHE A 93 -19.17 -15.11 0.57
C PHE A 93 -20.58 -14.67 0.17
N ILE A 94 -20.83 -14.36 -1.10
CA ILE A 94 -22.16 -14.01 -1.60
C ILE A 94 -23.14 -15.14 -1.31
N ALA A 95 -22.79 -16.38 -1.64
CA ALA A 95 -23.65 -17.54 -1.38
C ALA A 95 -23.96 -17.69 0.11
N VAL A 96 -22.97 -17.53 0.99
CA VAL A 96 -23.15 -17.60 2.44
C VAL A 96 -24.06 -16.49 2.95
N LEU A 97 -23.85 -15.22 2.54
CA LEU A 97 -24.66 -14.09 2.99
C LEU A 97 -26.11 -14.20 2.51
N VAL A 98 -26.32 -14.63 1.27
CA VAL A 98 -27.65 -14.89 0.71
C VAL A 98 -28.34 -16.02 1.47
N LEU A 99 -27.63 -17.12 1.76
CA LEU A 99 -28.17 -18.24 2.52
C LEU A 99 -28.59 -17.79 3.94
N LEU A 100 -27.74 -17.03 4.62
CA LEU A 100 -28.02 -16.51 5.97
C LEU A 100 -29.23 -15.57 5.97
N GLY A 101 -29.27 -14.61 5.04
CA GLY A 101 -30.33 -13.61 4.98
C GLY A 101 -31.66 -14.14 4.45
N ALA A 102 -31.66 -14.99 3.42
CA ALA A 102 -32.88 -15.49 2.78
C ALA A 102 -33.56 -16.62 3.58
N LEU A 103 -32.79 -17.47 4.26
CA LEU A 103 -33.31 -18.60 5.04
C LEU A 103 -33.50 -18.28 6.54
N ASP A 104 -33.34 -17.02 6.95
CA ASP A 104 -33.44 -16.57 8.36
C ASP A 104 -32.53 -17.38 9.32
N LEU A 105 -31.37 -17.82 8.84
CA LEU A 105 -30.39 -18.62 9.63
C LEU A 105 -29.56 -17.76 10.60
N THR A 106 -29.98 -16.53 10.85
CA THR A 106 -29.29 -15.57 11.72
C THR A 106 -29.77 -15.61 13.18
N ALA A 107 -30.62 -16.59 13.54
CA ALA A 107 -31.12 -16.76 14.90
C ALA A 107 -30.00 -16.96 15.96
N GLY A 108 -28.81 -17.42 15.54
CA GLY A 108 -27.62 -17.51 16.41
C GLY A 108 -26.97 -16.16 16.72
N PHE A 109 -27.22 -15.11 15.93
CA PHE A 109 -26.62 -13.79 16.09
C PHE A 109 -27.42 -12.87 17.01
N THR A 110 -28.75 -13.02 17.03
CA THR A 110 -29.61 -12.26 17.94
C THR A 110 -30.91 -12.99 18.25
N LYS A 111 -31.38 -12.86 19.49
CA LYS A 111 -32.69 -13.35 19.95
C LYS A 111 -33.82 -12.33 19.70
N ASP A 112 -33.49 -11.08 19.38
CA ASP A 112 -34.47 -10.04 19.07
C ASP A 112 -34.97 -10.17 17.62
N PRO A 113 -36.26 -10.48 17.40
CA PRO A 113 -36.81 -10.69 16.07
C PRO A 113 -36.79 -9.43 15.19
N ALA A 114 -36.89 -8.22 15.78
CA ALA A 114 -36.84 -6.98 15.04
C ALA A 114 -35.43 -6.72 14.49
N VAL A 115 -34.41 -6.86 15.35
CA VAL A 115 -32.99 -6.74 14.94
C VAL A 115 -32.64 -7.81 13.91
N ARG A 116 -33.15 -9.04 14.09
CA ARG A 116 -32.93 -10.14 13.14
C ARG A 116 -33.47 -9.84 11.74
N ALA A 117 -34.69 -9.32 11.65
CA ALA A 117 -35.29 -8.95 10.38
C ALA A 117 -34.50 -7.84 9.66
N HIS A 118 -34.05 -6.83 10.42
CA HIS A 118 -33.18 -5.78 9.88
C HIS A 118 -31.81 -6.33 9.43
N PHE A 119 -31.24 -7.26 10.18
CA PHE A 119 -29.96 -7.89 9.87
C PHE A 119 -30.03 -8.74 8.60
N ASN A 120 -31.04 -9.59 8.44
CA ASN A 120 -31.23 -10.37 7.21
C ASN A 120 -31.35 -9.50 5.97
N ARG A 121 -32.14 -8.43 6.07
CA ARG A 121 -32.30 -7.43 5.00
C ARG A 121 -30.98 -6.74 4.68
N TYR A 122 -30.17 -6.42 5.70
CA TYR A 122 -28.85 -5.83 5.52
C TYR A 122 -27.90 -6.79 4.80
N LEU A 123 -27.83 -8.06 5.22
CA LEU A 123 -26.99 -9.09 4.58
C LEU A 123 -27.32 -9.28 3.09
N LEU A 124 -28.62 -9.26 2.74
CA LEU A 124 -29.05 -9.36 1.34
C LEU A 124 -28.58 -8.16 0.52
N GLY A 125 -28.65 -6.94 1.07
CA GLY A 125 -28.13 -5.74 0.41
C GLY A 125 -26.59 -5.77 0.28
N GLN A 126 -25.89 -6.22 1.32
CA GLN A 126 -24.43 -6.32 1.35
C GLN A 126 -23.90 -7.38 0.38
N SER A 127 -24.62 -8.49 0.20
CA SER A 127 -24.20 -9.57 -0.70
C SER A 127 -24.02 -9.08 -2.15
N ILE A 128 -24.76 -8.07 -2.59
CA ILE A 128 -24.64 -7.46 -3.93
C ILE A 128 -23.29 -6.74 -4.10
N GLY A 129 -22.71 -6.21 -3.02
CA GLY A 129 -21.46 -5.43 -3.01
C GLY A 129 -20.19 -6.25 -2.82
N VAL A 130 -20.28 -7.48 -2.30
CA VAL A 130 -19.10 -8.31 -1.99
C VAL A 130 -18.15 -8.49 -3.18
N PHE A 131 -18.69 -8.70 -4.38
CA PHE A 131 -17.88 -8.87 -5.60
C PHE A 131 -17.08 -7.60 -5.94
N PRO A 132 -17.71 -6.43 -6.19
CA PRO A 132 -16.96 -5.22 -6.50
C PRO A 132 -16.09 -4.74 -5.32
N MET A 133 -16.45 -5.02 -4.07
CA MET A 133 -15.63 -4.70 -2.91
C MET A 133 -14.28 -5.41 -2.96
N LEU A 134 -14.30 -6.74 -3.11
CA LEU A 134 -13.09 -7.57 -3.17
C LEU A 134 -12.26 -7.22 -4.41
N LEU A 135 -12.85 -7.31 -5.60
CA LEU A 135 -12.11 -7.10 -6.85
C LEU A 135 -11.68 -5.64 -7.01
N GLY A 136 -12.49 -4.66 -6.61
CA GLY A 136 -12.13 -3.25 -6.66
C GLY A 136 -10.86 -2.98 -5.84
N SER A 137 -10.76 -3.54 -4.63
CA SER A 137 -9.53 -3.37 -3.83
C SER A 137 -8.28 -3.94 -4.51
N GLN A 138 -8.41 -5.03 -5.26
CA GLN A 138 -7.31 -5.60 -6.06
C GLN A 138 -6.94 -4.68 -7.22
N LEU A 139 -7.93 -4.26 -8.02
CA LEU A 139 -7.72 -3.42 -9.20
C LEU A 139 -7.11 -2.07 -8.82
N ALA A 140 -7.54 -1.45 -7.71
CA ALA A 140 -6.95 -0.22 -7.18
C ALA A 140 -5.44 -0.36 -6.91
N SER A 141 -5.03 -1.50 -6.37
CA SER A 141 -3.62 -1.82 -6.09
C SER A 141 -2.82 -1.99 -7.38
N PHE A 142 -3.34 -2.74 -8.35
CA PHE A 142 -2.69 -2.94 -9.65
C PHE A 142 -2.66 -1.68 -10.52
N LEU A 143 -3.70 -0.85 -10.50
CA LEU A 143 -3.69 0.46 -11.16
C LEU A 143 -2.62 1.37 -10.58
N SER A 144 -2.42 1.31 -9.27
CA SER A 144 -1.36 2.06 -8.61
C SER A 144 0.04 1.57 -9.04
N LEU A 145 0.20 0.27 -9.32
CA LEU A 145 1.44 -0.29 -9.89
C LEU A 145 1.68 0.21 -11.33
N GLU A 146 0.63 0.31 -12.15
CA GLU A 146 0.69 0.89 -13.52
C GLU A 146 0.65 2.43 -13.55
N ASN A 147 0.86 3.10 -12.41
CA ASN A 147 0.88 4.57 -12.30
C ASN A 147 -0.44 5.26 -12.70
N GLN A 148 -1.57 4.54 -12.66
CA GLN A 148 -2.92 5.05 -12.96
C GLN A 148 -3.63 5.61 -11.71
N THR A 149 -2.88 6.19 -10.77
CA THR A 149 -3.43 6.65 -9.48
C THR A 149 -4.49 7.75 -9.63
N ARG A 150 -4.46 8.53 -10.72
CA ARG A 150 -5.53 9.49 -11.03
C ARG A 150 -6.88 8.81 -11.23
N ARG A 151 -6.88 7.60 -11.81
CA ARG A 151 -8.09 6.82 -12.05
C ARG A 151 -8.63 6.20 -10.76
N VAL A 152 -7.73 5.66 -9.93
CA VAL A 152 -8.07 5.17 -8.57
C VAL A 152 -8.74 6.29 -7.75
N ASN A 153 -8.23 7.51 -7.84
CA ASN A 153 -8.84 8.66 -7.17
C ASN A 153 -10.20 9.03 -7.74
N ALA A 154 -10.32 9.08 -9.07
CA ALA A 154 -11.59 9.36 -9.72
C ALA A 154 -12.64 8.34 -9.27
N ALA A 155 -12.27 7.05 -9.24
CA ALA A 155 -13.11 5.98 -8.73
C ALA A 155 -13.52 6.24 -7.26
N GLY A 156 -12.57 6.55 -6.37
CA GLY A 156 -12.87 6.84 -4.96
C GLY A 156 -13.77 8.06 -4.73
N VAL A 157 -13.59 9.14 -5.51
CA VAL A 157 -14.47 10.31 -5.44
C VAL A 157 -15.87 10.00 -5.97
N THR A 158 -15.97 9.29 -7.10
CA THR A 158 -17.25 8.86 -7.65
C THR A 158 -17.98 7.89 -6.72
N PHE A 159 -17.24 7.01 -6.03
CA PHE A 159 -17.77 6.10 -5.01
C PHE A 159 -18.47 6.86 -3.89
N ILE A 160 -17.83 7.89 -3.32
CA ILE A 160 -18.42 8.66 -2.22
C ILE A 160 -19.63 9.44 -2.66
N ALA A 161 -19.54 10.11 -3.82
CA ALA A 161 -20.66 10.86 -4.35
C ALA A 161 -21.86 9.94 -4.63
N ALA A 162 -21.61 8.78 -5.26
CA ALA A 162 -22.61 7.76 -5.50
C ALA A 162 -23.20 7.23 -4.18
N ASN A 163 -22.35 6.88 -3.21
CA ASN A 163 -22.82 6.32 -1.95
C ASN A 163 -23.71 7.30 -1.17
N ALA A 164 -23.30 8.56 -1.06
CA ALA A 164 -24.09 9.58 -0.38
C ALA A 164 -25.43 9.83 -1.09
N ALA A 165 -25.42 9.95 -2.43
CA ALA A 165 -26.63 10.16 -3.22
C ALA A 165 -27.59 8.96 -3.15
N LEU A 166 -27.06 7.74 -3.27
CA LEU A 166 -27.84 6.51 -3.19
C LEU A 166 -28.36 6.25 -1.78
N THR A 167 -27.59 6.58 -0.74
CA THR A 167 -28.04 6.48 0.66
C THR A 167 -29.21 7.42 0.90
N TYR A 168 -29.12 8.68 0.48
CA TYR A 168 -30.25 9.61 0.57
C TYR A 168 -31.48 9.10 -0.21
N LEU A 169 -31.28 8.59 -1.43
CA LEU A 169 -32.35 8.07 -2.27
C LEU A 169 -33.03 6.84 -1.63
N PHE A 170 -32.29 5.80 -1.29
CA PHE A 170 -32.85 4.54 -0.78
C PHE A 170 -33.36 4.64 0.65
N VAL A 171 -32.65 5.36 1.52
CA VAL A 171 -33.01 5.46 2.94
C VAL A 171 -34.04 6.56 3.17
N SER A 172 -33.81 7.78 2.65
CA SER A 172 -34.68 8.93 2.96
C SER A 172 -35.90 9.04 2.05
N ARG A 173 -35.73 8.82 0.73
CA ARG A 173 -36.85 8.97 -0.24
C ARG A 173 -37.66 7.69 -0.40
N LEU A 174 -37.00 6.56 -0.62
CA LEU A 174 -37.65 5.28 -0.90
C LEU A 174 -37.95 4.45 0.36
N GLN A 175 -37.46 4.87 1.53
CA GLN A 175 -37.76 4.24 2.83
C GLN A 175 -37.48 2.72 2.85
N MET A 176 -36.43 2.28 2.13
CA MET A 176 -36.05 0.87 2.01
C MET A 176 -35.35 0.31 3.27
N GLY A 177 -35.26 1.10 4.34
CA GLY A 177 -34.69 0.72 5.63
C GLY A 177 -33.28 0.15 5.53
N SER A 178 -32.99 -0.92 6.29
CA SER A 178 -31.67 -1.55 6.37
C SER A 178 -31.19 -2.18 5.06
N PHE A 179 -32.11 -2.66 4.22
CA PHE A 179 -31.76 -3.16 2.88
C PHE A 179 -31.27 -2.00 2.00
N GLY A 180 -31.99 -0.87 2.00
CA GLY A 180 -31.59 0.33 1.25
C GLY A 180 -30.25 0.90 1.69
N LEU A 181 -29.95 0.85 3.00
CA LEU A 181 -28.67 1.30 3.54
C LEU A 181 -27.50 0.45 3.01
N ALA A 182 -27.61 -0.88 3.05
CA ALA A 182 -26.57 -1.76 2.51
C ALA A 182 -26.49 -1.69 0.98
N LEU A 183 -27.64 -1.64 0.30
CA LEU A 183 -27.70 -1.56 -1.17
C LEU A 183 -27.03 -0.30 -1.73
N ALA A 184 -27.16 0.84 -1.04
CA ALA A 184 -26.48 2.08 -1.42
C ALA A 184 -24.96 1.91 -1.49
N GLY A 185 -24.37 1.32 -0.45
CA GLY A 185 -22.95 1.00 -0.38
C GLY A 185 -22.54 0.04 -1.50
N SER A 186 -23.26 -1.07 -1.63
CA SER A 186 -23.00 -2.09 -2.65
C SER A 186 -23.02 -1.55 -4.09
N LEU A 187 -23.99 -0.69 -4.43
CA LEU A 187 -24.07 -0.09 -5.76
C LEU A 187 -23.00 0.97 -5.98
N ALA A 188 -22.61 1.70 -4.94
CA ALA A 188 -21.46 2.60 -5.03
C ALA A 188 -20.17 1.82 -5.30
N GLU A 189 -19.96 0.66 -4.67
CA GLU A 189 -18.83 -0.23 -4.95
C GLU A 189 -18.82 -0.71 -6.40
N TRP A 190 -19.99 -1.00 -6.99
CA TRP A 190 -20.09 -1.31 -8.42
C TRP A 190 -19.62 -0.16 -9.30
N VAL A 191 -19.95 1.10 -8.96
CA VAL A 191 -19.44 2.28 -9.67
C VAL A 191 -17.91 2.36 -9.53
N PHE A 192 -17.39 2.16 -8.32
CA PHE A 192 -15.95 2.13 -8.04
C PHE A 192 -15.24 1.09 -8.93
N PHE A 193 -15.72 -0.16 -8.87
CA PHE A 193 -15.19 -1.27 -9.65
C PHE A 193 -15.27 -1.02 -11.16
N ALA A 194 -16.40 -0.50 -11.67
CA ALA A 194 -16.58 -0.25 -13.10
C ALA A 194 -15.59 0.81 -13.63
N VAL A 195 -15.35 1.87 -12.85
CA VAL A 195 -14.36 2.90 -13.21
C VAL A 195 -12.97 2.29 -13.30
N GLU A 196 -12.57 1.42 -12.39
CA GLU A 196 -11.26 0.77 -12.37
C GLU A 196 -11.10 -0.30 -13.45
N ALA A 197 -12.06 -1.22 -13.56
CA ALA A 197 -12.07 -2.32 -14.52
C ALA A 197 -12.02 -1.83 -15.98
N GLY A 198 -12.62 -0.66 -16.27
CA GLY A 198 -12.56 -0.06 -17.59
C GLY A 198 -11.15 0.25 -18.10
N TYR A 199 -10.12 0.28 -17.25
CA TYR A 199 -8.72 0.44 -17.69
C TYR A 199 -8.17 -0.87 -18.23
N PHE A 200 -8.38 -1.97 -17.50
CA PHE A 200 -7.89 -3.30 -17.87
C PHE A 200 -8.61 -3.89 -19.07
N LEU A 201 -9.80 -3.38 -19.39
CA LEU A 201 -10.50 -3.65 -20.65
C LEU A 201 -9.91 -2.90 -21.86
N SER A 202 -9.09 -1.87 -21.62
CA SER A 202 -8.49 -1.08 -22.70
C SER A 202 -7.19 -1.72 -23.22
N ARG A 203 -6.85 -1.46 -24.49
CA ARG A 203 -5.57 -1.93 -25.08
C ARG A 203 -4.32 -1.33 -24.42
N ARG A 204 -4.49 -0.30 -23.57
CA ARG A 204 -3.39 0.42 -22.90
C ARG A 204 -2.90 -0.26 -21.63
N ALA A 205 -3.66 -1.23 -21.08
CA ALA A 205 -3.25 -1.94 -19.87
C ALA A 205 -2.08 -2.89 -20.14
N VAL A 206 -1.07 -2.82 -19.27
CA VAL A 206 0.10 -3.71 -19.31
C VAL A 206 -0.29 -5.09 -18.78
N LEU A 207 -1.03 -5.13 -17.68
CA LEU A 207 -1.58 -6.35 -17.09
C LEU A 207 -2.88 -6.72 -17.80
N ARG A 208 -2.95 -7.95 -18.31
CA ARG A 208 -4.14 -8.50 -18.96
C ARG A 208 -4.58 -9.77 -18.28
N PHE A 209 -5.85 -9.83 -17.93
CA PHE A 209 -6.43 -11.03 -17.35
C PHE A 209 -6.42 -12.17 -18.38
N SER A 210 -5.88 -13.32 -17.99
CA SER A 210 -5.88 -14.53 -18.81
C SER A 210 -5.97 -15.76 -17.93
N LEU A 211 -7.05 -16.55 -18.09
CA LEU A 211 -7.23 -17.80 -17.38
C LEU A 211 -6.10 -18.81 -17.63
N ARG A 212 -5.48 -18.77 -18.82
CA ARG A 212 -4.35 -19.65 -19.18
C ARG A 212 -3.05 -19.24 -18.51
N ALA A 213 -2.94 -17.99 -18.07
CA ALA A 213 -1.74 -17.47 -17.41
C ALA A 213 -1.74 -17.74 -15.89
N CYS A 214 -2.87 -18.14 -15.30
CA CYS A 214 -2.98 -18.37 -13.86
C CYS A 214 -1.99 -19.44 -13.38
N ASP A 215 -1.01 -19.05 -12.58
CA ASP A 215 -0.03 -19.95 -11.99
C ASP A 215 -0.40 -20.28 -10.54
N TRP A 216 -1.14 -21.37 -10.35
CA TRP A 216 -1.60 -21.82 -9.03
C TRP A 216 -0.46 -22.14 -8.05
N SER A 217 0.75 -22.39 -8.54
CA SER A 217 1.90 -22.64 -7.67
C SER A 217 2.29 -21.41 -6.84
N GLU A 218 1.92 -20.20 -7.29
CA GLU A 218 2.21 -18.94 -6.62
C GLU A 218 1.20 -18.59 -5.52
N LEU A 219 0.04 -19.26 -5.45
CA LEU A 219 -1.00 -18.99 -4.45
C LEU A 219 -0.47 -19.11 -3.01
N GLY A 220 0.36 -20.14 -2.75
CA GLY A 220 0.98 -20.32 -1.44
C GLY A 220 1.88 -19.15 -1.03
N LYS A 221 2.60 -18.56 -1.99
CA LYS A 221 3.46 -17.39 -1.73
C LYS A 221 2.63 -16.13 -1.49
N VAL A 222 1.58 -15.91 -2.30
CA VAL A 222 0.63 -14.80 -2.09
C VAL A 222 0.05 -14.87 -0.67
N CYS A 223 -0.47 -16.02 -0.26
CA CYS A 223 -1.03 -16.21 1.08
C CYS A 223 0.03 -16.01 2.17
N LYS A 224 1.24 -16.55 2.03
CA LYS A 224 2.32 -16.42 3.04
C LYS A 224 2.77 -14.97 3.22
N ILE A 225 2.85 -14.19 2.14
CA ILE A 225 3.26 -12.78 2.17
C ILE A 225 2.13 -11.89 2.72
N GLY A 226 0.87 -12.21 2.39
CA GLY A 226 -0.32 -11.49 2.82
C GLY A 226 -0.79 -11.79 4.24
N LEU A 227 -0.50 -12.98 4.76
CA LEU A 227 -0.96 -13.46 6.08
C LEU A 227 -0.64 -12.49 7.24
N PRO A 228 0.56 -11.88 7.35
CA PRO A 228 0.84 -10.93 8.42
C PRO A 228 -0.04 -9.67 8.37
N GLY A 229 -0.44 -9.23 7.18
CA GLY A 229 -1.35 -8.10 7.01
C GLY A 229 -2.77 -8.46 7.47
N ALA A 230 -3.26 -9.64 7.08
CA ALA A 230 -4.57 -10.14 7.50
C ALA A 230 -4.64 -10.46 9.00
N ALA A 231 -3.60 -11.10 9.54
CA ALA A 231 -3.45 -11.35 10.98
C ALA A 231 -3.43 -10.03 11.76
N GLY A 232 -2.82 -8.98 11.19
CA GLY A 232 -2.85 -7.62 11.73
C GLY A 232 -4.26 -7.11 12.03
N ASN A 233 -5.24 -7.34 11.16
CA ASN A 233 -6.63 -6.96 11.44
C ASN A 233 -7.23 -7.75 12.62
N GLY A 234 -7.00 -9.06 12.67
CA GLY A 234 -7.44 -9.89 13.80
C GLY A 234 -6.82 -9.42 15.13
N TYR A 235 -5.55 -9.06 15.10
CA TYR A 235 -4.84 -8.46 16.23
C TYR A 235 -5.47 -7.14 16.65
N GLN A 236 -5.68 -6.19 15.74
CA GLN A 236 -6.33 -4.92 16.08
C GLN A 236 -7.74 -5.11 16.64
N THR A 237 -8.48 -6.10 16.14
CA THR A 237 -9.81 -6.47 16.64
C THR A 237 -9.74 -6.91 18.10
N LEU A 238 -8.87 -7.89 18.39
CA LEU A 238 -8.68 -8.43 19.74
C LEU A 238 -8.21 -7.34 20.72
N ARG A 239 -7.29 -6.49 20.28
CA ARG A 239 -6.86 -5.31 21.04
C ARG A 239 -8.02 -4.37 21.33
N GLY A 240 -8.88 -4.10 20.36
CA GLY A 240 -10.07 -3.28 20.55
C GLY A 240 -10.98 -3.83 21.65
N TYR A 241 -11.26 -5.14 21.64
CA TYR A 241 -12.03 -5.78 22.70
C TYR A 241 -11.38 -5.64 24.08
N ILE A 242 -10.08 -5.93 24.19
CA ILE A 242 -9.35 -5.84 25.47
C ILE A 242 -9.34 -4.40 26.00
N VAL A 243 -8.98 -3.43 25.15
CA VAL A 243 -8.92 -2.01 25.54
C VAL A 243 -10.31 -1.50 25.94
N ASN A 244 -11.36 -1.85 25.19
CA ASN A 244 -12.72 -1.43 25.50
C ASN A 244 -13.18 -2.03 26.84
N ALA A 245 -12.90 -3.31 27.10
CA ALA A 245 -13.21 -3.95 28.38
C ALA A 245 -12.50 -3.27 29.56
N LEU A 246 -11.19 -2.96 29.41
CA LEU A 246 -10.42 -2.25 30.43
C LEU A 246 -10.96 -0.85 30.70
N LEU A 247 -11.33 -0.09 29.66
CA LEU A 247 -11.93 1.23 29.82
C LEU A 247 -13.25 1.18 30.57
N VAL A 248 -14.14 0.24 30.22
CA VAL A 248 -15.42 0.06 30.91
C VAL A 248 -15.23 -0.31 32.36
N GLN A 249 -14.28 -1.22 32.66
CA GLN A 249 -14.04 -1.69 34.02
C GLN A 249 -13.42 -0.64 34.94
N PHE A 250 -12.41 0.11 34.47
CA PHE A 250 -11.60 0.99 35.33
C PHE A 250 -11.96 2.48 35.22
N VAL A 251 -12.56 2.91 34.11
CA VAL A 251 -12.92 4.33 33.88
C VAL A 251 -14.43 4.53 33.75
N GLY A 252 -15.12 3.55 33.18
CA GLY A 252 -16.54 3.63 32.86
C GLY A 252 -16.84 4.16 31.45
N SER A 253 -18.13 4.32 31.15
CA SER A 253 -18.64 4.68 29.82
C SER A 253 -18.13 6.03 29.29
N ALA A 254 -17.81 6.97 30.19
CA ALA A 254 -17.21 8.25 29.84
C ALA A 254 -15.84 8.08 29.17
N GLY A 255 -15.01 7.15 29.66
CA GLY A 255 -13.69 6.86 29.10
C GLY A 255 -13.77 6.19 27.73
N LEU A 256 -14.69 5.25 27.57
CA LEU A 256 -14.96 4.59 26.29
C LEU A 256 -15.39 5.61 25.22
N SER A 257 -16.29 6.53 25.59
CA SER A 257 -16.79 7.59 24.71
C SER A 257 -15.67 8.56 24.31
N ALA A 258 -14.83 8.97 25.27
CA ALA A 258 -13.69 9.84 25.02
C ALA A 258 -12.68 9.20 24.05
N PHE A 259 -12.38 7.91 24.22
CA PHE A 259 -11.48 7.17 23.34
C PHE A 259 -12.06 7.00 21.93
N ALA A 260 -13.35 6.67 21.82
CA ALA A 260 -14.04 6.57 20.53
C ALA A 260 -13.96 7.90 19.75
N ALA A 261 -14.25 9.03 20.41
CA ALA A 261 -14.13 10.36 19.81
C ALA A 261 -12.71 10.65 19.29
N CYS A 262 -11.69 10.34 20.09
CA CYS A 262 -10.30 10.50 19.68
C CYS A 262 -9.95 9.63 18.48
N ASN A 263 -10.36 8.36 18.50
CA ASN A 263 -10.04 7.40 17.43
C ASN A 263 -10.72 7.77 16.11
N SER A 264 -11.98 8.21 16.14
CA SER A 264 -12.71 8.68 14.95
C SER A 264 -12.00 9.86 14.29
N PHE A 265 -11.57 10.85 15.07
CA PHE A 265 -10.91 12.03 14.52
C PHE A 265 -9.46 11.74 14.07
N LEU A 266 -8.68 11.03 14.89
CA LEU A 266 -7.31 10.65 14.55
C LEU A 266 -7.24 9.67 13.38
N GLY A 267 -8.30 8.90 13.13
CA GLY A 267 -8.43 8.06 11.94
C GLY A 267 -8.23 8.82 10.63
N LEU A 268 -8.69 10.08 10.55
CA LEU A 268 -8.48 10.96 9.40
C LEU A 268 -6.99 11.27 9.19
N PHE A 269 -6.22 11.40 10.27
CA PHE A 269 -4.79 11.72 10.22
C PHE A 269 -3.93 10.47 10.01
N TRP A 270 -4.41 9.29 10.41
CA TRP A 270 -3.80 8.00 10.06
C TRP A 270 -3.77 7.74 8.55
N ALA A 271 -4.60 8.42 7.76
CA ALA A 271 -4.50 8.46 6.30
C ALA A 271 -3.10 8.88 5.81
N VAL A 272 -2.41 9.75 6.55
CA VAL A 272 -1.07 10.27 6.20
C VAL A 272 0.00 9.17 6.22
N PRO A 273 0.26 8.48 7.36
CA PRO A 273 1.16 7.33 7.39
C PRO A 273 0.76 6.19 6.43
N ASN A 274 -0.54 5.89 6.31
CA ASN A 274 -1.02 4.83 5.42
C ASN A 274 -0.71 5.14 3.95
N GLY A 275 -0.94 6.39 3.52
CA GLY A 275 -0.61 6.82 2.16
C GLY A 275 0.90 6.84 1.88
N MET A 276 1.72 7.22 2.87
CA MET A 276 3.18 7.09 2.79
C MET A 276 3.61 5.63 2.59
N LEU A 277 3.06 4.71 3.38
CA LEU A 277 3.36 3.30 3.28
C LEU A 277 2.93 2.70 1.94
N ALA A 278 1.77 3.10 1.40
CA ALA A 278 1.28 2.61 0.11
C ALA A 278 2.28 2.91 -1.02
N VAL A 279 2.83 4.12 -1.07
CA VAL A 279 3.86 4.51 -2.04
C VAL A 279 5.19 3.78 -1.79
N SER A 280 5.63 3.73 -0.53
CA SER A 280 6.86 3.02 -0.15
C SER A 280 6.80 1.54 -0.48
N ARG A 281 5.65 0.87 -0.25
CA ARG A 281 5.47 -0.57 -0.47
C ARG A 281 5.77 -0.97 -1.91
N MET A 282 5.26 -0.20 -2.88
CA MET A 282 5.53 -0.45 -4.29
C MET A 282 7.00 -0.28 -4.63
N LEU A 283 7.61 0.81 -4.17
CA LEU A 283 9.03 1.10 -4.42
C LEU A 283 9.97 0.08 -3.76
N ILE A 284 9.65 -0.36 -2.54
CA ILE A 284 10.37 -1.41 -1.82
C ILE A 284 10.29 -2.71 -2.60
N GLY A 285 9.10 -3.13 -3.02
CA GLY A 285 8.93 -4.39 -3.75
C GLY A 285 9.65 -4.40 -5.10
N VAL A 286 9.58 -3.31 -5.86
CA VAL A 286 10.36 -3.14 -7.10
C VAL A 286 11.87 -3.17 -6.80
N SER A 287 12.34 -2.39 -5.82
CA SER A 287 13.78 -2.36 -5.47
C SER A 287 14.29 -3.73 -5.00
N VAL A 288 13.46 -4.51 -4.30
CA VAL A 288 13.79 -5.88 -3.89
C VAL A 288 13.82 -6.84 -5.07
N GLY A 289 12.87 -6.71 -6.00
CA GLY A 289 12.88 -7.48 -7.24
C GLY A 289 14.13 -7.19 -8.10
N GLU A 290 14.55 -5.93 -8.13
CA GLU A 290 15.74 -5.47 -8.86
C GLU A 290 17.05 -5.79 -8.16
N GLU A 291 16.98 -6.32 -6.92
CA GLU A 291 18.13 -6.45 -6.01
C GLU A 291 18.88 -5.11 -5.84
N ASP A 292 18.15 -3.98 -5.91
CA ASP A 292 18.67 -2.62 -5.78
C ASP A 292 18.81 -2.21 -4.31
N ARG A 293 19.98 -2.52 -3.76
CA ARG A 293 20.37 -2.15 -2.39
C ARG A 293 20.31 -0.63 -2.14
N GLN A 294 20.69 0.20 -3.10
CA GLN A 294 20.77 1.65 -2.91
C GLN A 294 19.39 2.27 -2.86
N SER A 295 18.53 1.97 -3.82
CA SER A 295 17.15 2.46 -3.83
C SER A 295 16.41 2.06 -2.57
N LEU A 296 16.58 0.82 -2.11
CA LEU A 296 15.97 0.35 -0.86
C LEU A 296 16.47 1.16 0.36
N THR A 297 17.77 1.43 0.43
CA THR A 297 18.38 2.22 1.50
C THR A 297 17.93 3.69 1.46
N ASP A 298 17.81 4.25 0.26
CA ASP A 298 17.36 5.63 0.05
C ASP A 298 15.87 5.80 0.38
N ILE A 299 15.02 4.81 0.08
CA ILE A 299 13.62 4.79 0.51
C ILE A 299 13.54 4.84 2.05
N MET A 300 14.32 4.02 2.75
CA MET A 300 14.37 4.04 4.22
C MET A 300 14.93 5.35 4.78
N ARG A 301 15.90 5.96 4.09
CA ARG A 301 16.46 7.26 4.47
C ARG A 301 15.44 8.39 4.28
N VAL A 302 14.65 8.35 3.20
CA VAL A 302 13.55 9.29 2.95
C VAL A 302 12.48 9.13 4.01
N MET A 303 12.12 7.90 4.35
CA MET A 303 11.20 7.59 5.44
C MET A 303 11.66 8.25 6.75
N LEU A 304 12.94 8.06 7.14
CA LEU A 304 13.45 8.60 8.40
C LEU A 304 13.63 10.13 8.37
N ARG A 305 14.18 10.68 7.28
CA ARG A 305 14.54 12.12 7.19
C ARG A 305 13.41 13.02 6.73
N ARG A 306 12.36 12.48 6.10
CA ARG A 306 11.23 13.28 5.59
C ARG A 306 9.90 12.85 6.19
N TYR A 307 9.58 11.55 6.23
CA TYR A 307 8.27 11.11 6.72
C TYR A 307 8.13 11.26 8.24
N VAL A 308 9.12 10.82 9.03
CA VAL A 308 9.05 10.99 10.50
C VAL A 308 8.94 12.46 10.91
N PRO A 309 9.77 13.41 10.42
CA PRO A 309 9.63 14.82 10.80
C PRO A 309 8.30 15.43 10.35
N MET A 310 7.79 15.06 9.17
CA MET A 310 6.50 15.55 8.68
C MET A 310 5.34 15.07 9.56
N VAL A 311 5.31 13.79 9.92
CA VAL A 311 4.28 13.21 10.79
C VAL A 311 4.44 13.71 12.23
N LEU A 312 5.67 13.96 12.69
CA LEU A 312 5.94 14.57 13.99
C LEU A 312 5.43 16.02 14.04
N LEU A 313 5.67 16.81 12.99
CA LEU A 313 5.11 18.17 12.89
C LEU A 313 3.59 18.14 12.92
N MET A 314 2.97 17.21 12.19
CA MET A 314 1.52 17.00 12.23
C MET A 314 1.04 16.64 13.65
N ALA A 315 1.73 15.75 14.34
CA ALA A 315 1.40 15.38 15.73
C ALA A 315 1.52 16.59 16.69
N LEU A 316 2.54 17.43 16.53
CA LEU A 316 2.71 18.66 17.31
C LEU A 316 1.58 19.66 17.06
N VAL A 317 1.19 19.85 15.79
CA VAL A 317 0.05 20.72 15.42
C VAL A 317 -1.25 20.20 16.03
N LEU A 318 -1.52 18.90 15.95
CA LEU A 318 -2.70 18.28 16.55
C LEU A 318 -2.71 18.43 18.08
N SER A 319 -1.56 18.27 18.72
CA SER A 319 -1.40 18.43 20.17
C SER A 319 -1.63 19.90 20.60
N ALA A 320 -1.12 20.87 19.83
CA ALA A 320 -1.36 22.29 20.06
C ALA A 320 -2.83 22.68 19.84
N LEU A 321 -3.50 22.06 18.86
CA LEU A 321 -4.92 22.24 18.58
C LEU A 321 -5.84 21.34 19.42
N ALA A 322 -5.33 20.65 20.44
CA ALA A 322 -6.15 19.73 21.23
C ALA A 322 -7.39 20.41 21.85
N ASP A 323 -7.24 21.63 22.38
CA ASP A 323 -8.33 22.39 22.99
C ASP A 323 -9.48 22.73 22.01
N PRO A 324 -9.25 23.36 20.84
CA PRO A 324 -10.32 23.60 19.87
C PRO A 324 -10.89 22.29 19.30
N LEU A 325 -10.07 21.25 19.12
CA LEU A 325 -10.52 19.95 18.64
C LEU A 325 -11.47 19.26 19.62
N THR A 326 -11.18 19.31 20.92
CA THR A 326 -12.08 18.75 21.94
C THR A 326 -13.44 19.46 21.97
N ARG A 327 -13.46 20.79 21.80
CA ARG A 327 -14.70 21.59 21.79
C ARG A 327 -15.64 21.25 20.64
N LEU A 328 -15.12 20.72 19.54
CA LEU A 328 -15.95 20.24 18.43
C LEU A 328 -16.80 19.03 18.84
N TYR A 329 -16.31 18.20 19.78
CA TYR A 329 -16.96 16.97 20.19
C TYR A 329 -17.76 17.12 21.50
N CYS A 330 -17.19 17.82 22.49
CA CYS A 330 -17.84 18.12 23.76
C CYS A 330 -17.83 19.63 23.99
N ARG A 331 -19.01 20.26 23.91
CA ARG A 331 -19.17 21.70 24.20
C ARG A 331 -19.08 21.99 25.71
N ASP A 332 -19.53 21.06 26.55
CA ASP A 332 -19.49 21.21 28.00
C ASP A 332 -18.10 20.95 28.56
N SER A 333 -17.41 22.03 28.91
CA SER A 333 -16.04 21.99 29.46
C SER A 333 -15.97 21.37 30.86
N ALA A 334 -17.11 21.27 31.55
CA ALA A 334 -17.23 20.70 32.90
C ALA A 334 -17.41 19.18 32.91
N ALA A 335 -17.69 18.55 31.76
CA ALA A 335 -17.85 17.10 31.67
C ALA A 335 -16.49 16.39 31.81
N SER A 336 -16.45 15.30 32.58
CA SER A 336 -15.25 14.46 32.72
C SER A 336 -14.69 13.97 31.37
N VAL A 337 -15.58 13.76 30.40
CA VAL A 337 -15.25 13.39 29.01
C VAL A 337 -14.39 14.45 28.32
N TYR A 338 -14.63 15.74 28.55
CA TYR A 338 -13.86 16.83 27.94
C TYR A 338 -12.38 16.74 28.32
N ALA A 339 -12.09 16.58 29.61
CA ALA A 339 -10.71 16.47 30.09
C ALA A 339 -10.01 15.21 29.53
N MET A 340 -10.72 14.08 29.49
CA MET A 340 -10.20 12.82 28.93
C MET A 340 -9.87 12.95 27.44
N THR A 341 -10.81 13.48 26.64
CA THR A 341 -10.62 13.68 25.19
C THR A 341 -9.50 14.68 24.89
N ARG A 342 -9.38 15.76 25.68
CA ARG A 342 -8.28 16.74 25.54
C ARG A 342 -6.91 16.08 25.72
N TRP A 343 -6.75 15.24 26.75
CA TRP A 343 -5.51 14.48 26.95
C TRP A 343 -5.27 13.48 25.83
N GLY A 344 -6.33 12.88 25.28
CA GLY A 344 -6.25 12.02 24.10
C GLY A 344 -5.65 12.73 22.91
N PHE A 345 -6.16 13.91 22.54
CA PHE A 345 -5.61 14.69 21.42
C PHE A 345 -4.20 15.23 21.67
N ARG A 346 -3.78 15.38 22.93
CA ARG A 346 -2.41 15.80 23.24
C ARG A 346 -1.39 14.70 23.07
N ILE A 347 -1.73 13.46 23.48
CA ILE A 347 -0.78 12.36 23.61
C ILE A 347 -0.83 11.41 22.42
N LEU A 348 -2.03 10.98 21.99
CA LEU A 348 -2.18 9.95 20.96
C LEU A 348 -1.50 10.29 19.62
N PRO A 349 -1.49 11.55 19.10
CA PRO A 349 -0.82 11.83 17.83
C PRO A 349 0.66 11.43 17.80
N PHE A 350 1.34 11.40 18.94
CA PHE A 350 2.75 11.01 19.03
C PHE A 350 3.01 9.53 18.76
N CYS A 351 1.99 8.66 18.73
CA CYS A 351 2.18 7.28 18.30
C CYS A 351 2.39 7.17 16.77
N MET A 352 1.87 8.11 15.98
CA MET A 352 1.99 8.10 14.52
C MET A 352 3.44 8.21 14.03
N PRO A 353 4.29 9.17 14.47
CA PRO A 353 5.67 9.24 13.99
C PRO A 353 6.50 8.01 14.41
N LEU A 354 6.14 7.36 15.53
CA LEU A 354 6.80 6.14 16.02
C LEU A 354 6.36 4.88 15.25
N SER A 355 5.16 4.86 14.68
CA SER A 355 4.67 3.73 13.89
C SER A 355 5.25 3.71 12.48
N VAL A 356 5.59 4.87 11.89
CA VAL A 356 6.12 4.94 10.51
C VAL A 356 7.34 4.02 10.31
N PRO A 357 8.39 4.02 11.18
CA PRO A 357 9.52 3.11 11.02
C PRO A 357 9.11 1.64 11.05
N ALA A 358 8.23 1.27 11.99
CA ALA A 358 7.75 -0.10 12.13
C ALA A 358 6.99 -0.56 10.87
N MET A 359 6.10 0.27 10.35
CA MET A 359 5.36 0.00 9.11
C MET A 359 6.30 -0.26 7.91
N HIS A 360 7.36 0.54 7.76
CA HIS A 360 8.30 0.39 6.64
C HIS A 360 9.21 -0.82 6.82
N VAL A 361 9.68 -1.11 8.03
CA VAL A 361 10.49 -2.31 8.31
C VAL A 361 9.66 -3.59 8.13
N VAL A 362 8.39 -3.59 8.56
CA VAL A 362 7.47 -4.70 8.29
C VAL A 362 7.29 -4.90 6.79
N CYS A 363 7.08 -3.83 6.04
CA CYS A 363 6.95 -3.91 4.58
C CYS A 363 8.21 -4.46 3.90
N CYS A 364 9.39 -3.95 4.25
CA CYS A 364 10.68 -4.48 3.77
C CYS A 364 10.87 -5.95 4.19
N GLY A 365 10.46 -6.31 5.40
CA GLY A 365 10.54 -7.67 5.90
C GLY A 365 9.63 -8.64 5.14
N GLN A 366 8.45 -8.20 4.69
CA GLN A 366 7.54 -8.99 3.87
C GLN A 366 8.13 -9.30 2.49
N THR A 367 8.87 -8.36 1.90
CA THR A 367 9.53 -8.52 0.60
C THR A 367 10.83 -9.34 0.69
N LEU A 368 11.55 -9.24 1.80
CA LEU A 368 12.84 -9.93 2.04
C LEU A 368 12.70 -11.30 2.74
N ASP A 369 11.51 -11.90 2.75
CA ASP A 369 11.20 -13.20 3.40
C ASP A 369 11.53 -13.25 4.91
N ARG A 370 11.55 -12.09 5.60
CA ARG A 370 11.87 -11.98 7.04
C ARG A 370 10.66 -12.27 7.94
N HIS A 371 9.95 -13.37 7.68
CA HIS A 371 8.66 -13.67 8.29
C HIS A 371 8.66 -13.66 9.81
N LYS A 372 9.71 -14.18 10.47
CA LYS A 372 9.78 -14.22 11.94
C LYS A 372 9.71 -12.82 12.56
N LEU A 373 10.44 -11.86 11.98
CA LEU A 373 10.44 -10.47 12.45
C LEU A 373 9.09 -9.81 12.17
N VAL A 374 8.55 -10.03 10.97
CA VAL A 374 7.26 -9.47 10.56
C VAL A 374 6.13 -9.95 11.48
N HIS A 375 6.02 -11.25 11.74
CA HIS A 375 5.01 -11.80 12.64
C HIS A 375 5.18 -11.31 14.09
N LEU A 376 6.43 -11.24 14.59
CA LEU A 376 6.71 -10.72 15.92
C LEU A 376 6.26 -9.26 16.05
N LEU A 377 6.64 -8.41 15.10
CA LEU A 377 6.25 -7.00 15.11
C LEU A 377 4.74 -6.82 14.98
N SER A 378 4.08 -7.55 14.07
CA SER A 378 2.62 -7.53 13.93
C SER A 378 1.90 -7.96 15.21
N LEU A 379 2.42 -8.96 15.95
CA LEU A 379 1.83 -9.43 17.20
C LEU A 379 2.03 -8.43 18.34
N LEU A 380 3.24 -7.88 18.47
CA LEU A 380 3.59 -6.90 19.50
C LEU A 380 2.80 -5.61 19.32
N ASP A 381 2.85 -5.02 18.12
CA ASP A 381 2.15 -3.78 17.78
C ASP A 381 0.62 -3.96 17.73
N GLY A 382 0.18 -5.10 17.21
CA GLY A 382 -1.23 -5.39 17.00
C GLY A 382 -2.00 -5.65 18.28
N VAL A 383 -1.44 -6.39 19.26
CA VAL A 383 -2.13 -6.71 20.54
C VAL A 383 -1.24 -6.54 21.74
N VAL A 384 -0.11 -7.26 21.80
CA VAL A 384 0.53 -7.62 23.07
C VAL A 384 1.01 -6.40 23.83
N CYS A 385 1.77 -5.51 23.19
CA CYS A 385 2.36 -4.35 23.87
C CYS A 385 1.27 -3.36 24.30
N VAL A 386 0.34 -3.01 23.41
CA VAL A 386 -0.72 -2.05 23.76
C VAL A 386 -1.64 -2.61 24.83
N SER A 387 -2.03 -3.88 24.74
CA SER A 387 -2.92 -4.51 25.72
C SER A 387 -2.24 -4.63 27.10
N ALA A 388 -0.96 -5.05 27.14
CA ALA A 388 -0.21 -5.18 28.38
C ALA A 388 0.04 -3.81 29.06
N PHE A 389 0.50 -2.82 28.30
CA PHE A 389 0.70 -1.47 28.85
C PHE A 389 -0.62 -0.81 29.27
N SER A 390 -1.70 -1.04 28.52
CA SER A 390 -3.04 -0.54 28.90
C SER A 390 -3.53 -1.19 30.17
N ALA A 391 -3.39 -2.52 30.31
CA ALA A 391 -3.77 -3.23 31.54
C ALA A 391 -2.98 -2.76 32.77
N LEU A 392 -1.71 -2.37 32.59
CA LEU A 392 -0.86 -1.85 33.65
C LEU A 392 -1.18 -0.38 34.01
N LEU A 393 -1.38 0.48 33.01
CA LEU A 393 -1.46 1.94 33.21
C LEU A 393 -2.88 2.45 33.42
N ILE A 394 -3.91 1.80 32.85
CA ILE A 394 -5.30 2.23 33.03
C ILE A 394 -5.72 2.22 34.51
N PRO A 395 -5.40 1.20 35.33
CA PRO A 395 -5.73 1.22 36.75
C PRO A 395 -5.07 2.35 37.54
N ALA A 396 -3.90 2.83 37.11
CA ALA A 396 -3.12 3.84 37.84
C ALA A 396 -3.49 5.28 37.45
N ILE A 397 -3.68 5.54 36.15
CA ILE A 397 -3.84 6.91 35.60
C ILE A 397 -5.05 7.04 34.66
N GLY A 398 -5.97 6.08 34.69
CA GLY A 398 -7.23 6.11 33.93
C GLY A 398 -7.01 6.12 32.41
N THR A 399 -7.78 6.94 31.69
CA THR A 399 -7.71 7.05 30.21
C THR A 399 -6.35 7.51 29.70
N THR A 400 -5.64 8.35 30.46
CA THR A 400 -4.28 8.79 30.11
C THR A 400 -3.33 7.60 30.02
N GLY A 401 -3.56 6.55 30.82
CA GLY A 401 -2.80 5.31 30.77
C GLY A 401 -2.88 4.60 29.43
N LEU A 402 -4.06 4.57 28.82
CA LEU A 402 -4.25 4.06 27.47
C LEU A 402 -3.48 4.90 26.43
N TYR A 403 -3.51 6.23 26.54
CA TYR A 403 -2.84 7.09 25.58
C TYR A 403 -1.32 6.93 25.65
N VAL A 404 -0.76 6.87 26.87
CA VAL A 404 0.67 6.60 27.09
C VAL A 404 1.05 5.19 26.63
N ALA A 405 0.20 4.18 26.87
CA ALA A 405 0.43 2.81 26.40
C ALA A 405 0.63 2.72 24.88
N ASN A 406 -0.14 3.50 24.11
CA ASN A 406 0.01 3.58 22.65
C ASN A 406 1.37 4.16 22.21
N VAL A 407 1.86 5.18 22.92
CA VAL A 407 3.17 5.79 22.65
C VAL A 407 4.29 4.83 23.05
N LEU A 408 4.19 4.19 24.21
CA LEU A 408 5.16 3.19 24.69
C LEU A 408 5.28 1.98 23.75
N ASN A 409 4.16 1.56 23.15
CA ASN A 409 4.17 0.55 22.10
C ASN A 409 5.03 0.97 20.89
N GLY A 410 4.90 2.23 20.43
CA GLY A 410 5.75 2.77 19.37
C GLY A 410 7.24 2.76 19.74
N VAL A 411 7.58 3.06 20.99
CA VAL A 411 8.97 2.99 21.48
C VAL A 411 9.47 1.55 21.53
N THR A 412 8.63 0.62 21.99
CA THR A 412 8.97 -0.80 22.13
C THR A 412 9.18 -1.45 20.76
N THR A 413 8.33 -1.16 19.77
CA THR A 413 8.48 -1.68 18.41
C THR A 413 9.78 -1.20 17.76
N ILE A 414 10.15 0.08 17.93
CA ILE A 414 11.45 0.60 17.47
C ILE A 414 12.60 -0.10 18.21
N ALA A 415 12.50 -0.29 19.52
CA ALA A 415 13.53 -0.99 20.31
C ALA A 415 13.72 -2.43 19.84
N VAL A 416 12.63 -3.15 19.51
CA VAL A 416 12.69 -4.51 18.95
C VAL A 416 13.37 -4.53 17.58
N ILE A 417 13.08 -3.55 16.72
CA ILE A 417 13.74 -3.41 15.41
C ILE A 417 15.25 -3.20 15.59
N LEU A 418 15.66 -2.30 16.48
CA LEU A 418 17.08 -2.04 16.76
C LEU A 418 17.76 -3.26 17.40
N ALA A 419 17.08 -3.97 18.29
CA ALA A 419 17.60 -5.17 18.94
C ALA A 419 17.77 -6.34 17.96
N ASP A 420 16.82 -6.54 17.04
CA ASP A 420 16.95 -7.55 15.98
C ASP A 420 18.11 -7.20 15.02
N ALA A 421 18.23 -5.92 14.65
CA ALA A 421 19.35 -5.44 13.84
C ALA A 421 20.71 -5.65 14.54
N TRP A 422 20.80 -5.34 15.84
CA TRP A 422 22.02 -5.55 16.62
C TRP A 422 22.37 -7.04 16.76
N ARG A 423 21.39 -7.90 17.12
CA ARG A 423 21.62 -9.34 17.28
C ARG A 423 22.12 -10.02 16.00
N ARG A 424 21.60 -9.62 14.84
CA ARG A 424 21.99 -10.21 13.56
C ARG A 424 23.22 -9.57 12.94
N GLY A 425 23.38 -8.25 13.13
CA GLY A 425 24.52 -7.49 12.61
C GLY A 425 25.79 -7.59 13.47
N GLY A 426 25.69 -8.10 14.71
CA GLY A 426 26.79 -8.21 15.67
C GLY A 426 27.20 -6.88 16.31
N ALA A 427 26.77 -5.74 15.76
CA ALA A 427 27.04 -4.39 16.25
C ALA A 427 25.79 -3.51 16.16
N PHE A 428 25.77 -2.41 16.93
CA PHE A 428 24.66 -1.47 16.89
C PHE A 428 24.53 -0.83 15.49
N PRO A 429 23.33 -0.78 14.89
CA PRO A 429 23.15 -0.32 13.51
C PRO A 429 23.46 1.18 13.38
N ARG A 430 24.61 1.51 12.77
CA ARG A 430 25.03 2.89 12.47
C ARG A 430 24.60 3.39 11.08
N SER A 431 24.16 2.49 10.21
CA SER A 431 23.68 2.79 8.86
C SER A 431 22.28 2.21 8.62
N MET A 432 21.55 2.75 7.64
CA MET A 432 20.25 2.20 7.24
C MET A 432 20.38 0.77 6.70
N GLU A 433 21.49 0.45 6.06
CA GLU A 433 21.77 -0.93 5.62
C GLU A 433 21.91 -1.89 6.79
N ALA A 434 22.62 -1.48 7.85
CA ALA A 434 22.75 -2.27 9.07
C ALA A 434 21.40 -2.46 9.77
N LEU A 435 20.51 -1.46 9.71
CA LEU A 435 19.16 -1.56 10.25
C LEU A 435 18.30 -2.58 9.48
N LEU A 436 18.43 -2.61 8.15
CA LEU A 436 17.67 -3.54 7.30
C LEU A 436 18.17 -4.98 7.40
N VAL A 437 19.42 -5.20 7.83
CA VAL A 437 20.09 -6.50 7.87
C VAL A 437 19.96 -7.20 6.51
N LEU A 438 20.33 -6.48 5.45
CA LEU A 438 20.28 -7.03 4.10
C LEU A 438 21.23 -8.23 3.98
N PRO A 439 20.80 -9.35 3.36
CA PRO A 439 21.68 -10.47 3.08
C PRO A 439 22.94 -10.01 2.34
N ARG A 440 24.08 -10.66 2.59
CA ARG A 440 25.36 -10.27 1.97
C ARG A 440 25.38 -10.52 0.46
N ASP A 441 24.55 -11.44 0.00
CA ASP A 441 24.31 -11.84 -1.38
C ASP A 441 23.19 -11.04 -2.07
N PHE A 442 22.55 -10.10 -1.36
CA PHE A 442 21.48 -9.26 -1.88
C PHE A 442 22.04 -8.08 -2.68
N GLY A 443 21.85 -8.14 -4.00
CA GLY A 443 22.35 -7.17 -4.97
C GLY A 443 23.82 -7.40 -5.32
N ALA A 444 24.32 -6.61 -6.27
CA ALA A 444 25.73 -6.54 -6.57
C ALA A 444 26.48 -5.79 -5.46
N LEU A 445 27.65 -6.28 -5.10
CA LEU A 445 28.55 -5.60 -4.16
C LEU A 445 28.92 -4.21 -4.71
N PRO A 446 29.29 -3.25 -3.84
CA PRO A 446 29.73 -1.93 -4.29
C PRO A 446 30.83 -1.99 -5.35
N ASP A 447 31.72 -2.99 -5.27
CA ASP A 447 32.84 -3.19 -6.19
C ASP A 447 32.43 -3.86 -7.53
N GLU A 448 31.21 -4.41 -7.60
CA GLU A 448 30.63 -5.07 -8.77
C GLU A 448 29.56 -4.21 -9.45
N ARG A 449 29.35 -2.98 -8.99
CA ARG A 449 28.38 -2.05 -9.58
C ARG A 449 28.93 -0.63 -9.75
N MET A 450 28.38 0.07 -10.74
CA MET A 450 28.62 1.49 -10.93
C MET A 450 27.30 2.21 -11.22
N ASP A 451 27.08 3.33 -10.53
CA ASP A 451 25.89 4.18 -10.65
C ASP A 451 26.32 5.58 -11.15
N LEU A 452 25.82 5.99 -12.31
CA LEU A 452 26.14 7.26 -12.98
C LEU A 452 24.85 7.99 -13.36
N SER A 453 24.91 9.30 -13.56
CA SER A 453 23.76 10.10 -14.00
C SER A 453 24.19 11.04 -15.13
N VAL A 454 23.50 10.94 -16.26
CA VAL A 454 23.76 11.72 -17.49
C VAL A 454 22.76 12.87 -17.56
N ARG A 455 23.25 14.08 -17.82
CA ARG A 455 22.42 15.30 -17.94
C ARG A 455 22.53 15.99 -19.29
N SER A 456 23.48 15.61 -20.12
CA SER A 456 23.71 16.21 -21.44
C SER A 456 24.25 15.18 -22.42
N LEU A 457 24.20 15.50 -23.71
CA LEU A 457 24.73 14.63 -24.76
C LEU A 457 26.26 14.50 -24.69
N GLU A 458 26.95 15.56 -24.24
CA GLU A 458 28.41 15.56 -24.04
C GLU A 458 28.85 14.61 -22.91
N GLU A 459 28.04 14.51 -21.85
CA GLU A 459 28.30 13.59 -20.74
C GLU A 459 28.16 12.12 -21.16
N VAL A 460 27.35 11.80 -22.18
CA VAL A 460 27.10 10.42 -22.63
C VAL A 460 28.40 9.73 -23.03
N CYS A 461 29.23 10.36 -23.87
CA CYS A 461 30.48 9.77 -24.35
C CYS A 461 31.52 9.60 -23.21
N THR A 462 31.54 10.53 -22.26
CA THR A 462 32.44 10.44 -21.10
C THR A 462 32.02 9.28 -20.20
N ILE A 463 30.72 9.14 -19.95
CA ILE A 463 30.14 8.10 -19.10
C ILE A 463 30.26 6.72 -19.78
N SER A 464 30.08 6.61 -21.10
CA SER A 464 30.29 5.34 -21.82
C SER A 464 31.73 4.85 -21.70
N GLY A 465 32.72 5.76 -21.77
CA GLY A 465 34.12 5.45 -21.50
C GLY A 465 34.36 4.90 -20.08
N GLN A 466 33.78 5.55 -19.06
CA GLN A 466 33.86 5.08 -17.67
C GLN A 466 33.23 3.69 -17.50
N VAL A 467 32.10 3.42 -18.15
CA VAL A 467 31.46 2.09 -18.15
C VAL A 467 32.36 1.02 -18.75
N GLN A 468 33.04 1.34 -19.86
CA GLN A 468 33.98 0.40 -20.48
C GLN A 468 35.13 0.05 -19.53
N GLU A 469 35.73 1.05 -18.89
CA GLU A 469 36.86 0.88 -17.98
C GLU A 469 36.45 0.09 -16.74
N PHE A 470 35.33 0.45 -16.13
CA PHE A 470 34.75 -0.29 -15.00
C PHE A 470 34.48 -1.76 -15.35
N CYS A 471 33.89 -2.05 -16.51
CA CYS A 471 33.66 -3.45 -16.93
C CYS A 471 34.98 -4.23 -17.05
N ARG A 472 36.06 -3.60 -17.52
CA ARG A 472 37.39 -4.24 -17.61
C ARG A 472 37.98 -4.49 -16.22
N GLU A 473 37.84 -3.55 -15.29
CA GLU A 473 38.27 -3.72 -13.89
C GLU A 473 37.54 -4.88 -13.21
N CYS A 474 36.25 -5.08 -13.51
CA CYS A 474 35.47 -6.22 -13.04
C CYS A 474 35.80 -7.56 -13.75
N GLY A 475 36.80 -7.60 -14.64
CA GLY A 475 37.23 -8.83 -15.33
C GLY A 475 36.29 -9.31 -16.44
N VAL A 476 35.47 -8.43 -17.01
CA VAL A 476 34.64 -8.70 -18.20
C VAL A 476 35.52 -8.72 -19.45
N ASP A 477 35.22 -9.58 -20.42
CA ASP A 477 35.97 -9.63 -21.67
C ASP A 477 35.87 -8.32 -22.48
N GLY A 478 36.90 -8.04 -23.27
CA GLY A 478 37.01 -6.77 -24.00
C GLY A 478 35.87 -6.51 -24.98
N ARG A 479 35.24 -7.55 -25.53
CA ARG A 479 34.10 -7.41 -26.45
C ARG A 479 32.86 -6.97 -25.68
N ARG A 480 32.51 -7.64 -24.59
CA ARG A 480 31.36 -7.26 -23.75
C ARG A 480 31.53 -5.87 -23.13
N ALA A 481 32.74 -5.53 -22.68
CA ALA A 481 33.03 -4.19 -22.15
C ALA A 481 32.88 -3.09 -23.21
N LEU A 482 33.22 -3.37 -24.48
CA LEU A 482 32.97 -2.43 -25.58
C LEU A 482 31.47 -2.33 -25.90
N LEU A 483 30.75 -3.46 -25.91
CA LEU A 483 29.30 -3.47 -26.15
C LEU A 483 28.52 -2.74 -25.07
N SER A 484 28.91 -2.84 -23.80
CA SER A 484 28.26 -2.11 -22.70
C SER A 484 28.36 -0.60 -22.85
N ALA A 485 29.54 -0.09 -23.23
CA ALA A 485 29.73 1.33 -23.54
C ALA A 485 28.91 1.77 -24.75
N LEU A 486 28.95 1.01 -25.84
CA LEU A 486 28.22 1.32 -27.08
C LEU A 486 26.69 1.31 -26.86
N PHE A 487 26.17 0.31 -26.15
CA PHE A 487 24.73 0.23 -25.87
C PHE A 487 24.27 1.36 -24.95
N LEU A 488 25.10 1.75 -23.98
CA LEU A 488 24.84 2.92 -23.16
C LEU A 488 24.77 4.18 -24.00
N GLU A 489 25.76 4.40 -24.87
CA GLU A 489 25.86 5.59 -25.70
C GLU A 489 24.65 5.75 -26.62
N GLU A 490 24.23 4.66 -27.27
CA GLU A 490 23.05 4.67 -28.13
C GLU A 490 21.75 4.90 -27.35
N MET A 491 21.56 4.24 -26.20
CA MET A 491 20.29 4.35 -25.47
C MET A 491 20.19 5.66 -24.69
N ALA A 492 21.22 6.04 -23.93
CA ALA A 492 21.24 7.31 -23.20
C ALA A 492 21.26 8.50 -24.18
N GLY A 493 22.05 8.41 -25.26
CA GLY A 493 22.09 9.44 -26.31
C GLY A 493 20.71 9.66 -26.94
N ASN A 494 19.99 8.60 -27.28
CA ASN A 494 18.61 8.71 -27.81
C ASN A 494 17.65 9.37 -26.81
N VAL A 495 17.72 9.01 -25.52
CA VAL A 495 16.87 9.60 -24.48
C VAL A 495 17.17 11.09 -24.30
N VAL A 496 18.44 11.48 -24.26
CA VAL A 496 18.81 12.91 -24.14
C VAL A 496 18.40 13.68 -25.39
N ALA A 497 18.69 13.16 -26.58
CA ALA A 497 18.37 13.82 -27.86
C ALA A 497 16.87 14.05 -28.07
N HIS A 498 16.04 13.06 -27.70
CA HIS A 498 14.60 13.06 -28.03
C HIS A 498 13.68 13.28 -26.83
N GLY A 499 14.16 13.09 -25.61
CA GLY A 499 13.39 13.20 -24.37
C GLY A 499 13.51 14.58 -23.72
N PHE A 500 14.73 15.13 -23.60
CA PHE A 500 14.99 16.30 -22.75
C PHE A 500 14.40 17.60 -23.30
N GLY A 501 14.17 17.70 -24.61
CA GLY A 501 13.60 18.89 -25.26
C GLY A 501 12.07 18.98 -25.25
N LYS A 502 11.37 17.97 -24.73
CA LYS A 502 9.89 17.88 -24.84
C LYS A 502 9.14 18.62 -23.74
N ASP A 503 9.79 18.99 -22.64
CA ASP A 503 9.20 19.84 -21.61
C ASP A 503 10.24 20.80 -20.99
N ARG A 504 9.83 21.70 -20.09
CA ARG A 504 10.70 22.71 -19.45
C ARG A 504 11.45 22.19 -18.21
N ARG A 505 11.41 20.88 -17.91
CA ARG A 505 11.99 20.30 -16.70
C ARG A 505 13.45 19.94 -16.92
N ARG A 506 14.20 19.87 -15.81
CA ARG A 506 15.54 19.29 -15.81
C ARG A 506 15.39 17.78 -15.71
N HIS A 507 15.71 17.10 -16.79
CA HIS A 507 15.74 15.64 -16.87
C HIS A 507 17.14 15.11 -16.54
N SER A 508 17.20 13.85 -16.11
CA SER A 508 18.45 13.10 -15.97
C SER A 508 18.22 11.65 -16.38
N VAL A 509 19.25 11.04 -16.96
CA VAL A 509 19.27 9.60 -17.25
C VAL A 509 20.18 8.93 -16.24
N ASP A 510 19.60 8.18 -15.32
CA ASP A 510 20.35 7.41 -14.33
C ASP A 510 20.75 6.07 -14.93
N VAL A 511 22.05 5.80 -14.94
CA VAL A 511 22.66 4.63 -15.54
C VAL A 511 23.24 3.77 -14.44
N ARG A 512 22.88 2.49 -14.42
CA ARG A 512 23.50 1.50 -13.55
C ARG A 512 24.14 0.39 -14.37
N VAL A 513 25.36 0.06 -14.03
CA VAL A 513 26.10 -1.09 -14.57
C VAL A 513 26.33 -2.07 -13.45
N VAL A 514 26.00 -3.33 -13.70
CA VAL A 514 26.28 -4.44 -12.77
C VAL A 514 27.09 -5.51 -13.50
N CYS A 515 28.24 -5.86 -12.95
CA CYS A 515 29.12 -6.90 -13.46
C CYS A 515 29.06 -8.12 -12.55
N ARG A 516 28.49 -9.24 -13.02
CA ARG A 516 28.39 -10.49 -12.23
C ARG A 516 28.78 -11.69 -13.08
N ARG A 517 29.81 -12.43 -12.67
CA ARG A 517 30.28 -13.66 -13.35
C ARG A 517 30.50 -13.46 -14.86
N GLN A 518 31.21 -12.38 -15.24
CA GLN A 518 31.45 -11.95 -16.63
C GLN A 518 30.21 -11.56 -17.47
N LYS A 519 29.02 -11.52 -16.89
CA LYS A 519 27.84 -10.91 -17.51
C LYS A 519 27.73 -9.44 -17.12
N VAL A 520 27.32 -8.60 -18.05
CA VAL A 520 27.05 -7.18 -17.78
C VAL A 520 25.55 -6.94 -17.89
N ILE A 521 25.00 -6.33 -16.85
CA ILE A 521 23.62 -5.82 -16.85
C ILE A 521 23.74 -4.30 -16.87
N LEU A 522 23.35 -3.71 -18.00
CA LEU A 522 23.26 -2.28 -18.17
C LEU A 522 21.81 -1.86 -17.97
N ARG A 523 21.59 -0.84 -17.14
CA ARG A 523 20.27 -0.32 -16.85
C ARG A 523 20.23 1.18 -17.03
N VAL A 524 19.29 1.64 -17.82
CA VAL A 524 19.11 3.05 -18.17
C VAL A 524 17.73 3.47 -17.68
N ARG A 525 17.68 4.46 -16.81
CA ARG A 525 16.45 4.98 -16.21
C ARG A 525 16.28 6.45 -16.51
N ASP A 526 15.10 6.86 -16.96
CA ASP A 526 14.78 8.26 -17.24
C ASP A 526 13.37 8.62 -16.78
N ASP A 527 13.10 9.92 -16.64
CA ASP A 527 11.79 10.48 -16.28
C ASP A 527 11.10 11.17 -17.46
N CYS A 528 11.51 10.86 -18.70
CA CYS A 528 10.92 11.41 -19.91
C CYS A 528 9.56 10.75 -20.21
N VAL A 529 8.86 11.26 -21.24
CA VAL A 529 7.59 10.68 -21.69
C VAL A 529 7.79 9.20 -22.03
N PRO A 530 6.92 8.28 -21.56
CA PRO A 530 7.04 6.85 -21.83
C PRO A 530 7.22 6.57 -23.31
N PHE A 531 8.27 5.80 -23.59
CA PHE A 531 8.76 5.57 -24.93
C PHE A 531 9.31 4.14 -25.00
N ASP A 532 8.56 3.21 -25.60
CA ASP A 532 9.03 1.85 -25.82
C ASP A 532 10.00 1.82 -27.02
N PRO A 533 11.31 1.58 -26.80
CA PRO A 533 12.29 1.58 -27.87
C PRO A 533 12.07 0.45 -28.87
N GLU A 534 11.49 -0.67 -28.43
CA GLU A 534 11.19 -1.81 -29.31
C GLU A 534 10.05 -1.47 -30.27
N GLU A 535 8.98 -0.87 -29.74
CA GLU A 535 7.82 -0.45 -30.54
C GLU A 535 8.24 0.62 -31.57
N ARG A 536 9.07 1.60 -31.17
CA ARG A 536 9.58 2.61 -32.11
C ARG A 536 10.52 2.02 -33.15
N ALA A 537 11.37 1.07 -32.77
CA ALA A 537 12.26 0.40 -33.72
C ALA A 537 11.47 -0.38 -34.78
N ARG A 538 10.36 -1.03 -34.38
CA ARG A 538 9.45 -1.70 -35.32
C ARG A 538 8.71 -0.71 -36.23
N ILE A 539 8.10 0.34 -35.68
CA ILE A 539 7.35 1.34 -36.45
C ILE A 539 8.27 2.11 -37.43
N ALA A 540 9.47 2.48 -36.98
CA ALA A 540 10.43 3.18 -37.83
C ALA A 540 10.98 2.29 -38.95
N ALA A 541 11.17 0.99 -38.70
CA ALA A 541 11.62 0.05 -39.73
C ALA A 541 10.61 -0.14 -40.88
N GLU A 542 9.31 0.07 -40.63
CA GLU A 542 8.27 0.03 -41.67
C GLU A 542 8.28 1.28 -42.57
N THR A 543 8.84 2.40 -42.09
CA THR A 543 8.80 3.71 -42.78
C THR A 543 10.14 4.16 -43.34
N ASP A 544 11.27 3.87 -42.67
CA ASP A 544 12.63 4.18 -43.11
C ASP A 544 13.63 3.12 -42.58
N PRO A 545 14.28 2.33 -43.47
CA PRO A 545 15.27 1.33 -43.08
C PRO A 545 16.50 1.86 -42.33
N THR A 546 16.78 3.16 -42.42
CA THR A 546 17.96 3.82 -41.83
C THR A 546 17.66 4.55 -40.51
N ALA A 547 16.39 4.70 -40.14
CA ALA A 547 16.00 5.33 -38.88
C ALA A 547 16.27 4.40 -37.68
N ASN A 548 16.74 4.99 -36.56
CA ASN A 548 16.99 4.31 -35.28
C ASN A 548 17.94 3.10 -35.34
N LEU A 549 18.97 3.16 -36.21
CA LEU A 549 19.98 2.10 -36.36
C LEU A 549 20.63 1.70 -35.03
N GLY A 550 20.93 2.67 -34.16
CA GLY A 550 21.48 2.44 -32.83
C GLY A 550 20.61 1.56 -31.94
N ILE A 551 19.32 1.90 -31.80
CA ILE A 551 18.35 1.10 -31.03
C ILE A 551 18.26 -0.31 -31.63
N ARG A 552 18.20 -0.43 -32.96
CA ARG A 552 18.13 -1.75 -33.64
C ARG A 552 19.38 -2.60 -33.40
N MET A 553 20.55 -1.99 -33.38
CA MET A 553 21.80 -2.66 -33.06
C MET A 553 21.77 -3.23 -31.64
N VAL A 554 21.33 -2.44 -30.65
CA VAL A 554 21.22 -2.87 -29.25
C VAL A 554 20.31 -4.10 -29.14
N PHE A 555 19.10 -4.05 -29.72
CA PHE A 555 18.15 -5.18 -29.68
C PHE A 555 18.63 -6.43 -30.41
N ARG A 556 19.54 -6.29 -31.39
CA ARG A 556 20.07 -7.43 -32.14
C ARG A 556 21.30 -8.08 -31.49
N MET A 557 22.10 -7.27 -30.79
CA MET A 557 23.39 -7.71 -30.25
C MET A 557 23.35 -8.04 -28.76
N ALA A 558 22.40 -7.51 -28.01
CA ALA A 558 22.20 -7.85 -26.60
C ALA A 558 21.61 -9.27 -26.45
N GLU A 559 21.95 -9.95 -25.35
CA GLU A 559 21.36 -11.24 -24.98
C GLU A 559 19.86 -11.08 -24.72
N LYS A 560 19.47 -9.95 -24.11
CA LYS A 560 18.09 -9.60 -23.78
C LYS A 560 17.96 -8.09 -23.58
N VAL A 561 16.91 -7.49 -24.13
CA VAL A 561 16.55 -6.08 -23.88
C VAL A 561 15.12 -6.04 -23.39
N GLU A 562 14.89 -5.28 -22.33
CA GLU A 562 13.58 -5.17 -21.71
C GLU A 562 13.31 -3.74 -21.29
N TYR A 563 12.19 -3.17 -21.76
CA TYR A 563 11.78 -1.81 -21.45
C TYR A 563 10.52 -1.79 -20.60
N GLN A 564 10.49 -1.08 -19.48
CA GLN A 564 9.30 -0.92 -18.64
C GLN A 564 9.14 0.52 -18.15
N SER A 565 7.91 1.01 -18.03
CA SER A 565 7.61 2.31 -17.40
C SER A 565 6.93 2.10 -16.05
N ILE A 566 7.57 2.53 -14.97
CA ILE A 566 7.13 2.32 -13.58
C ILE A 566 7.05 3.68 -12.87
N LEU A 567 5.87 4.04 -12.36
CA LEU A 567 5.65 5.27 -11.57
C LEU A 567 6.11 6.56 -12.30
N GLY A 568 6.08 6.55 -13.63
CA GLY A 568 6.54 7.66 -14.48
C GLY A 568 8.05 7.71 -14.71
N LEU A 569 8.76 6.62 -14.39
CA LEU A 569 10.16 6.40 -14.75
C LEU A 569 10.24 5.28 -15.77
N ASN A 570 10.86 5.56 -16.90
CA ASN A 570 11.18 4.58 -17.91
C ASN A 570 12.46 3.87 -17.48
N VAL A 571 12.47 2.55 -17.59
CA VAL A 571 13.58 1.69 -17.18
C VAL A 571 13.84 0.71 -18.30
N LEU A 572 15.00 0.81 -18.90
CA LEU A 572 15.52 -0.12 -19.89
C LEU A 572 16.60 -0.97 -19.25
N THR A 573 16.45 -2.29 -19.29
CA THR A 573 17.45 -3.25 -18.82
C THR A 573 17.99 -4.01 -20.03
N ILE A 574 19.32 -4.06 -20.15
CA ILE A 574 20.04 -4.70 -21.24
C ILE A 574 21.02 -5.71 -20.65
N HIS A 575 20.94 -6.95 -21.11
CA HIS A 575 21.85 -8.04 -20.75
C HIS A 575 22.87 -8.26 -21.89
N ILE A 576 24.16 -8.31 -21.55
CA ILE A 576 25.30 -8.34 -22.48
C ILE A 576 26.25 -9.51 -22.17
#